data_AF-A0A954G343-F1
#
_entry.id   AF-A0A954G343-F1
#
_cell.length_a   1.000
_cell.length_b   1.000
_cell.length_c   1.000
_cell.angle_alpha   90.00
_cell.angle_beta   90.00
_cell.angle_gamma   90.00
#
_symmetry.space_group_name_H-M   'P 1'
#
loop_
_entity.id
_entity.type
_entity.pdbx_description
1 polymer ?
#
loop_
_entity_poly.entity_id
_entity_poly.type
_entity_poly.pdbx_seq_one_letter_code
_entity_poly.pdbx_strand_id
1 'polypeptide(L)'
;GLLHTKSLTLDGEITLIGSANMDRRSFDLNYENNILFYNPALTENVRERQQEYLASSKEITAEAVANWSIARRFWNNTIAMLGPVL
;
A
#
# COMPACT_ATOMS: atom_id res chain seq x y z
N GLY A 1 13.10 8.11 -1.53
CA GLY A 1 13.25 6.84 -0.80
C GLY A 1 12.13 5.90 -1.22
N LEU A 2 12.27 4.60 -0.94
CA LEU A 2 11.21 3.62 -1.19
C LEU A 2 10.10 3.74 -0.12
N LEU A 3 8.84 3.72 -0.53
CA LEU A 3 7.70 3.74 0.37
C LEU A 3 7.49 2.34 0.96
N HIS A 4 7.94 2.12 2.20
CA HIS A 4 7.76 0.85 2.92
C HIS A 4 6.74 0.92 4.05
N THR A 5 6.21 2.11 4.32
CA THR A 5 5.20 2.34 5.36
C THR A 5 3.90 1.65 4.99
N LYS A 6 3.32 0.91 5.94
CA LYS A 6 2.00 0.29 5.85
C LYS A 6 1.14 0.94 6.91
N SER A 7 0.19 1.75 6.45
CA SER A 7 -0.64 2.59 7.31
C SER A 7 -2.05 2.63 6.76
N LEU A 8 -3.04 2.55 7.65
CA LEU A 8 -4.46 2.66 7.34
C LEU A 8 -5.05 3.74 8.25
N THR A 9 -5.88 4.62 7.68
CA THR A 9 -6.66 5.62 8.42
C THR A 9 -8.14 5.33 8.22
N LEU A 10 -8.95 5.45 9.29
CA LEU A 10 -10.41 5.28 9.22
C LEU A 10 -11.11 6.49 9.83
N ASP A 11 -12.06 7.04 9.08
CA ASP A 11 -12.98 8.12 9.46
C ASP A 11 -12.34 9.36 10.09
N GLY A 12 -11.03 9.55 9.91
CA GLY A 12 -10.27 10.66 10.50
C GLY A 12 -9.98 10.51 11.99
N GLU A 13 -10.33 9.38 12.61
CA GLU A 13 -10.18 9.17 14.06
C GLU A 13 -9.15 8.09 14.42
N ILE A 14 -9.05 7.05 13.58
CA ILE A 14 -8.24 5.87 13.83
C ILE A 14 -7.09 5.82 12.82
N THR A 15 -5.90 5.50 13.33
CA THR A 15 -4.74 5.14 12.52
C THR A 15 -4.19 3.80 12.96
N LEU A 16 -3.96 2.90 12.00
CA LEU A 16 -3.23 1.66 12.18
C LEU A 16 -1.90 1.75 11.46
N ILE A 17 -0.79 1.54 12.15
CA ILE A 17 0.56 1.48 11.56
C ILE A 17 1.23 0.19 12.03
N GLY A 18 1.88 -0.51 11.12
CA GLY A 18 2.60 -1.72 11.49
C GLY A 18 3.38 -2.36 10.35
N SER A 19 3.81 -3.59 10.61
CA SER A 19 4.51 -4.41 9.61
C SER A 19 3.55 -5.12 8.65
N ALA A 20 2.25 -5.09 8.93
CA ALA A 20 1.27 -5.85 8.20
C ALA A 20 1.08 -5.43 6.76
N ASN A 21 1.46 -6.31 5.84
CA ASN A 21 0.96 -6.22 4.48
C ASN A 21 -0.54 -6.55 4.53
N MET A 22 -1.38 -5.80 3.82
CA MET A 22 -2.83 -6.02 3.84
C MET A 22 -3.22 -7.25 2.99
N ASP A 23 -2.56 -8.38 3.21
CA ASP A 23 -2.77 -9.64 2.51
C ASP A 23 -3.06 -10.79 3.49
N ARG A 24 -3.75 -11.81 2.98
CA ARG A 24 -4.26 -12.93 3.78
C ARG A 24 -3.15 -13.68 4.54
N ARG A 25 -1.90 -13.71 4.04
CA ARG A 25 -0.79 -14.40 4.71
C ARG A 25 -0.27 -13.58 5.90
N SER A 26 -0.25 -12.27 5.79
CA SER A 26 0.04 -11.36 6.90
C SER A 26 -1.01 -11.46 8.03
N PHE A 27 -2.29 -11.63 7.68
CA PHE A 27 -3.36 -11.84 8.67
C PHE A 27 -3.38 -13.25 9.33
N ASP A 28 -2.98 -14.32 8.63
CA ASP A 28 -3.06 -15.70 9.15
C ASP A 28 -1.73 -16.27 9.70
N LEU A 29 -0.55 -15.82 9.22
CA LEU A 29 0.71 -16.57 9.40
C LEU A 29 1.89 -15.78 9.99
N ASN A 30 1.90 -14.45 9.94
CA ASN A 30 3.00 -13.64 10.47
C ASN A 30 2.63 -13.04 11.83
N TYR A 31 3.55 -13.12 12.80
CA TYR A 31 3.48 -12.36 14.04
C TYR A 31 3.73 -10.87 13.73
N GLU A 32 2.71 -10.19 13.25
CA GLU A 32 2.81 -8.79 12.84
C GLU A 32 2.48 -7.89 14.02
N ASN A 33 3.38 -6.95 14.27
CA ASN A 33 3.15 -5.93 15.27
C ASN A 33 2.44 -4.74 14.61
N ASN A 34 1.20 -4.50 15.02
CA ASN A 34 0.41 -3.37 14.59
C ASN A 34 0.05 -2.53 15.80
N ILE A 35 0.19 -1.22 15.68
CA ILE A 35 -0.20 -0.26 16.71
C ILE A 35 -1.42 0.48 16.19
N LEU A 36 -2.51 0.37 16.94
CA LEU A 36 -3.74 1.13 16.71
C LEU A 36 -3.71 2.39 17.57
N PHE A 37 -3.86 3.53 16.92
CA PHE A 37 -3.99 4.82 17.54
C PHE A 37 -5.43 5.32 17.37
N TYR A 38 -6.09 5.63 18.49
CA TYR A 38 -7.37 6.33 18.51
C TYR A 38 -7.12 7.79 18.90
N ASN A 39 -6.79 8.62 17.91
CA ASN A 39 -6.44 10.02 18.10
C ASN A 39 -6.66 10.78 16.78
N PRO A 40 -7.65 11.69 16.71
CA PRO A 40 -7.93 12.46 15.50
C PRO A 40 -6.76 13.33 15.02
N ALA A 41 -6.04 13.98 15.94
CA ALA A 41 -4.93 14.86 15.57
C ALA A 41 -3.75 14.08 14.97
N LEU A 42 -3.44 12.90 15.52
CA LEU A 42 -2.43 12.02 14.92
C LEU A 42 -2.91 11.50 13.56
N THR A 43 -4.19 11.13 13.48
CA THR A 43 -4.77 10.59 12.24
C THR A 43 -4.73 11.60 11.11
N GLU A 44 -4.98 12.89 11.38
CA GLU A 44 -4.88 13.91 10.34
C GLU A 44 -3.43 14.11 9.86
N ASN A 45 -2.44 14.11 10.76
CA ASN A 45 -1.03 14.18 10.34
C ASN A 45 -0.63 13.02 9.41
N VAL A 46 -1.13 11.82 9.70
CA VAL A 46 -0.88 10.64 8.85
C VAL A 46 -1.61 10.78 7.52
N ARG A 47 -2.84 11.30 7.53
CA ARG A 47 -3.63 11.53 6.33
C ARG A 47 -2.99 12.57 5.42
N GLU A 48 -2.48 13.68 5.95
CA GLU A 48 -1.74 14.69 5.20
C GLU A 48 -0.53 14.07 4.48
N ARG A 49 0.26 13.25 5.19
CA ARG A 49 1.38 12.52 4.58
C ARG A 49 0.92 11.57 3.47
N GLN A 50 -0.20 10.87 3.65
CA GLN A 50 -0.79 10.03 2.61
C GLN A 50 -1.19 10.85 1.38
N GLN A 51 -1.73 12.07 1.55
CA GLN A 51 -2.07 12.96 0.45
C GLN A 51 -0.84 13.43 -0.34
N GLU A 52 0.29 13.71 0.33
CA GLU A 52 1.56 14.03 -0.34
C GLU A 52 2.02 12.89 -1.26
N TYR A 53 1.87 11.64 -0.81
CA TYR A 53 2.19 10.46 -1.60
C TYR A 53 1.25 10.29 -2.79
N LEU A 54 -0.05 10.49 -2.60
CA LEU A 54 -1.05 10.42 -3.66
C LEU A 54 -0.82 11.50 -4.73
N ALA A 55 -0.54 12.73 -4.31
CA ALA A 55 -0.23 13.85 -5.21
C ALA A 55 1.03 13.60 -6.05
N SER A 56 1.96 12.80 -5.54
CA SER A 56 3.19 12.38 -6.23
C SER A 56 3.06 11.04 -6.96
N SER A 57 1.87 10.44 -6.97
CA SER A 57 1.62 9.12 -7.56
C SER A 57 0.98 9.24 -8.95
N LYS A 58 1.07 8.16 -9.73
CA LYS A 58 0.31 8.03 -10.96
C LYS A 58 -0.85 7.07 -10.71
N GLU A 59 -2.06 7.55 -10.91
CA GLU A 59 -3.26 6.71 -10.83
C GLU A 59 -3.20 5.60 -11.89
N ILE A 60 -3.51 4.38 -11.46
CA ILE A 60 -3.58 3.19 -12.33
C ILE A 60 -5.02 2.68 -12.28
N THR A 61 -5.73 2.83 -13.40
CA THR A 61 -7.11 2.36 -13.54
C THR A 61 -7.16 0.98 -14.21
N ALA A 62 -8.21 0.21 -13.95
CA ALA A 62 -8.40 -1.09 -14.58
C ALA A 62 -8.46 -1.00 -16.12
N GLU A 63 -9.10 0.05 -16.65
CA GLU A 63 -9.16 0.32 -18.09
C GLU A 63 -7.78 0.61 -18.69
N ALA A 64 -6.97 1.44 -18.02
CA ALA A 64 -5.62 1.73 -18.47
C ALA A 64 -4.78 0.45 -18.54
N VAL A 65 -4.93 -0.45 -17.56
CA VAL A 65 -4.24 -1.75 -17.53
C VAL A 65 -4.71 -2.67 -18.66
N ALA A 66 -6.01 -2.71 -18.94
CA ALA A 66 -6.58 -3.50 -20.04
C ALA A 66 -6.03 -3.06 -21.40
N ASN A 67 -5.79 -1.76 -21.57
CA ASN A 67 -5.25 -1.15 -22.78
C ASN A 67 -3.70 -1.21 -22.88
N TRP A 68 -2.99 -1.81 -21.93
CA TRP A 68 -1.54 -1.99 -22.04
C TRP A 68 -1.17 -2.94 -23.17
N SER A 69 -0.10 -2.61 -23.89
CA SER A 69 0.44 -3.47 -24.95
C SER A 69 0.80 -4.85 -24.40
N ILE A 70 0.66 -5.87 -25.26
CA ILE A 70 0.96 -7.27 -24.91
C ILE A 70 2.42 -7.41 -24.43
N ALA A 71 3.35 -6.70 -25.06
CA ALA A 71 4.76 -6.69 -24.64
C ALA A 71 4.94 -6.17 -23.20
N ARG A 72 4.26 -5.09 -22.82
CA ARG A 72 4.32 -4.54 -21.46
C ARG A 72 3.73 -5.52 -20.44
N ARG A 73 2.58 -6.13 -20.77
CA ARG A 73 1.93 -7.13 -19.90
C ARG A 73 2.82 -8.35 -19.71
N PHE A 74 3.47 -8.83 -20.76
CA PHE A 74 4.42 -9.93 -20.69
C PHE A 74 5.57 -9.64 -19.74
N TRP A 75 6.26 -8.49 -19.90
CA TRP A 75 7.35 -8.09 -19.02
C TRP A 75 6.92 -7.91 -17.56
N ASN A 76 5.78 -7.28 -17.32
CA ASN A 76 5.24 -7.11 -15.96
C ASN A 76 5.01 -8.47 -15.28
N ASN A 77 4.43 -9.44 -15.99
CA ASN A 77 4.19 -10.77 -15.45
C ASN A 77 5.50 -11.52 -15.15
N THR A 78 6.50 -11.43 -16.03
CA THR A 78 7.82 -12.04 -15.82
C THR A 78 8.52 -11.46 -14.59
N ILE A 79 8.52 -10.12 -14.44
CA ILE A 79 9.12 -9.47 -13.27
C ILE A 79 8.35 -9.84 -11.99
N ALA A 80 7.03 -9.90 -12.04
CA ALA A 80 6.20 -10.28 -10.89
C ALA A 80 6.51 -11.71 -10.40
N MET A 81 6.85 -12.64 -11.29
CA MET A 81 7.28 -13.99 -10.89
C MET A 81 8.63 -14.00 -10.16
N LEU A 82 9.50 -13.01 -10.40
CA LEU A 82 10.79 -12.86 -9.73
C LEU A 82 10.70 -12.08 -8.41
N GLY A 83 9.58 -11.37 -8.19
CA GLY A 83 9.33 -10.55 -6.99
C GLY A 83 9.51 -11.25 -5.64
N PRO A 84 9.19 -12.54 -5.45
CA PRO A 84 9.42 -13.24 -4.18
C PRO A 84 10.90 -13.49 -3.83
N VAL A 85 11.82 -13.26 -4.77
CA VAL A 85 13.26 -13.53 -4.62
C VAL A 85 14.05 -12.25 -4.30
N LEU A 86 13.44 -11.07 -4.46
CA LEU A 86 14.00 -9.74 -4.19
C LEU A 86 13.41 -9.14 -2.91
#